data_AF-A0A6B3EB99-F1
#
_entry.id   AF-A0A6B3EB99-F1
#
_cell.length_a   1.000
_cell.length_b   1.000
_cell.length_c   1.000
_cell.angle_alpha   90.00
_cell.angle_beta   90.00
_cell.angle_gamma   90.00
#
_symmetry.space_group_name_H-M   'P 1'
#
loop_
_entity.id
_entity.type
_entity.pdbx_description
1 polymer ?
#
loop_
_entity_poly.entity_id
_entity_poly.type
_entity_poly.pdbx_seq_one_letter_code
_entity_poly.pdbx_strand_id
1 'polypeptide(L)'
;EETGLTVKPDSLKVAHIIHGAWGVESPNGFLTVVFATHEWTGEPENREPGKHAQVRWVDADAIPENFVDTTSSALLRYLGSGPEVSLDGWG
;
A
#
# COMPACT_ATOMS: atom_id res chain seq x y z
N GLU A 1 5.20 9.72 8.71
CA GLU A 1 6.59 9.21 8.79
C GLU A 1 6.98 8.56 7.46
N GLU A 2 8.26 8.17 7.29
CA GLU A 2 8.96 7.70 6.07
C GLU A 2 8.85 8.59 4.81
N THR A 3 7.63 8.96 4.39
CA THR A 3 7.31 9.75 3.18
C THR A 3 7.14 11.25 3.44
N GLY A 4 7.12 11.65 4.70
CA GLY A 4 6.92 13.04 5.12
C GLY A 4 5.50 13.59 5.04
N LEU A 5 4.56 12.83 4.47
CA LEU A 5 3.13 13.16 4.45
C LEU A 5 2.46 12.90 5.80
N THR A 6 1.43 13.68 6.09
CA THR A 6 0.57 13.54 7.28
C THR A 6 -0.89 13.44 6.86
N VAL A 7 -1.62 12.48 7.42
CA VAL A 7 -3.03 12.19 7.10
C VAL A 7 -3.84 12.16 8.38
N LYS A 8 -5.05 12.72 8.36
CA LYS A 8 -5.99 12.58 9.48
C LYS A 8 -6.61 11.18 9.44
N PRO A 9 -6.76 10.50 10.59
CA PRO A 9 -7.39 9.18 10.63
C PRO A 9 -8.75 9.12 9.91
N ASP A 10 -9.58 10.16 10.08
CA ASP A 10 -10.91 10.23 9.46
C ASP A 10 -10.90 10.39 7.93
N SER A 11 -9.77 10.78 7.34
CA SER A 11 -9.58 10.87 5.90
C SER A 11 -9.13 9.54 5.27
N LEU A 12 -8.78 8.53 6.09
CA LEU A 12 -8.40 7.20 5.62
C LEU A 12 -9.63 6.35 5.33
N LYS A 13 -9.67 5.73 4.15
CA LYS A 13 -10.68 4.74 3.77
C LYS A 13 -10.01 3.41 3.48
N VAL A 14 -10.58 2.31 3.96
CA VAL A 14 -10.10 0.98 3.60
C VAL A 14 -10.27 0.82 2.09
N ALA A 15 -9.17 0.58 1.40
CA ALA A 15 -9.13 0.39 -0.05
C ALA A 15 -9.03 -1.10 -0.40
N HIS A 16 -8.31 -1.87 0.41
CA HIS A 16 -8.09 -3.29 0.15
C HIS A 16 -7.66 -4.04 1.41
N ILE A 17 -8.01 -5.33 1.49
CA ILE A 17 -7.57 -6.27 2.52
C ILE A 17 -6.89 -7.45 1.85
N ILE A 18 -5.65 -7.73 2.26
CA ILE A 18 -4.89 -8.89 1.81
C ILE A 18 -4.82 -9.87 2.98
N HIS A 19 -5.33 -11.09 2.78
CA HIS A 19 -5.17 -12.19 3.71
C HIS A 19 -4.00 -13.06 3.26
N GLY A 20 -2.85 -12.90 3.93
CA GLY A 20 -1.62 -13.62 3.63
C GLY A 20 -1.47 -14.86 4.49
N ALA A 21 -0.98 -15.97 3.91
CA ALA A 21 -0.85 -17.25 4.59
C ALA A 21 0.39 -17.36 5.51
N TRP A 22 1.47 -16.64 5.19
CA TRP A 22 2.77 -16.79 5.87
C TRP A 22 3.39 -15.43 6.18
N GLY A 23 3.54 -15.11 7.46
CA GLY A 23 4.36 -13.99 7.92
C GLY A 23 5.48 -14.49 8.82
N VAL A 24 6.61 -13.76 8.88
CA VAL A 24 7.78 -14.12 9.73
C VAL A 24 7.38 -14.39 11.19
N GLU A 25 6.31 -13.76 11.66
CA GLU A 25 5.74 -13.94 13.01
C GLU A 25 4.28 -14.43 13.01
N SER A 26 3.76 -14.91 11.89
CA SER A 26 2.32 -15.19 11.71
C SER A 26 2.09 -16.57 11.07
N PRO A 27 2.20 -17.66 11.86
CA PRO A 27 2.03 -19.03 11.37
C PRO A 27 0.59 -19.38 10.98
N ASN A 28 -0.38 -18.55 11.38
CA ASN A 28 -1.81 -18.70 11.05
C ASN A 28 -2.27 -17.68 10.00
N GLY A 29 -1.33 -17.05 9.29
CA GLY A 29 -1.59 -15.94 8.38
C GLY A 29 -1.72 -14.58 9.07
N PHE A 30 -1.77 -13.54 8.26
CA PHE A 30 -1.84 -12.13 8.66
C PHE A 30 -2.77 -11.35 7.73
N LEU A 31 -3.20 -10.17 8.18
CA LEU A 31 -3.96 -9.24 7.35
C LEU A 31 -3.12 -7.99 7.10
N THR A 32 -2.92 -7.66 5.83
CA THR A 32 -2.50 -6.32 5.42
C THR A 32 -3.73 -5.52 5.07
N VAL A 33 -3.93 -4.40 5.75
CA VAL A 33 -5.01 -3.45 5.45
C VAL A 33 -4.40 -2.26 4.70
N VAL A 34 -4.84 -2.05 3.47
CA VAL A 34 -4.42 -0.93 2.63
C VAL A 34 -5.46 0.17 2.74
N PHE A 35 -5.01 1.38 3.06
CA PHE A 35 -5.85 2.56 3.13
C PHE A 35 -5.56 3.51 1.98
N ALA A 36 -6.60 4.16 1.46
CA ALA A 36 -6.51 5.27 0.54
C ALA A 36 -6.92 6.57 1.26
N THR A 37 -6.30 7.69 0.86
CA THR A 37 -6.73 9.04 1.23
C THR A 37 -6.61 9.95 0.01
N HIS A 38 -7.47 10.96 -0.04
CA HIS A 38 -7.37 12.08 -0.99
C HIS A 38 -7.06 13.41 -0.28
N GLU A 39 -6.82 13.37 1.03
CA GLU A 39 -6.55 14.53 1.86
C GLU A 39 -5.29 14.26 2.71
N TRP A 40 -4.28 15.11 2.55
CA TRP A 40 -3.05 15.06 3.32
C TRP A 40 -2.42 16.46 3.42
N THR A 41 -1.43 16.58 4.30
CA THR A 41 -0.56 17.76 4.40
C THR A 41 0.91 17.37 4.30
N GLY A 42 1.75 18.33 3.93
CA GLY A 42 3.19 18.12 3.70
C GLY A 42 3.49 17.76 2.24
N GLU A 43 4.78 17.64 1.95
CA GLU A 43 5.32 17.26 0.63
C GLU A 43 6.06 15.92 0.75
N PRO A 44 6.09 15.11 -0.32
CA PRO A 44 6.82 13.84 -0.32
C PRO A 44 8.31 14.06 -0.13
N GLU A 45 8.87 13.39 0.86
CA GLU A 45 10.26 13.43 1.24
C GLU A 45 10.71 12.03 1.68
N ASN A 46 11.91 11.61 1.27
CA ASN A 46 12.51 10.39 1.79
C ASN A 46 13.15 10.65 3.16
N ARG A 47 12.41 10.36 4.24
CA ARG A 47 12.88 10.57 5.62
C ARG A 47 13.75 9.44 6.16
N GLU A 48 13.88 8.34 5.42
CA GLU A 48 14.74 7.20 5.79
C GLU A 48 15.66 6.77 4.64
N PRO A 49 16.64 7.61 4.24
CA PRO A 49 17.51 7.35 3.09
C PRO A 49 18.41 6.11 3.24
N GLY A 50 18.58 5.61 4.47
CA GLY A 50 19.28 4.35 4.73
C GLY A 50 18.45 3.09 4.42
N LYS A 51 17.12 3.22 4.29
CA LYS A 51 16.19 2.12 3.99
C LYS A 51 15.56 2.24 2.61
N HIS A 52 15.30 3.46 2.15
CA HIS A 52 14.62 3.72 0.89
C HIS A 52 15.50 4.54 -0.06
N ALA A 53 15.48 4.19 -1.34
CA ALA A 53 16.25 4.90 -2.36
C ALA A 53 15.59 6.22 -2.80
N GLN A 54 14.27 6.27 -2.87
CA GLN A 54 13.52 7.45 -3.33
C GLN A 54 12.06 7.42 -2.85
N VAL A 55 11.44 8.60 -2.82
CA VAL A 55 9.99 8.81 -2.68
C VAL A 55 9.56 9.75 -3.81
N ARG A 56 8.50 9.41 -4.54
CA ARG A 56 8.02 10.20 -5.68
C ARG A 56 6.53 10.02 -5.91
N TRP A 57 5.91 11.03 -6.50
CA TRP A 57 4.60 10.88 -7.16
C TRP A 57 4.78 10.19 -8.51
N VAL A 58 3.85 9.31 -8.84
CA VAL A 58 3.76 8.65 -10.15
C VAL A 58 2.33 8.77 -10.67
N ASP A 59 2.18 8.88 -11.98
CA ASP A 59 0.86 8.82 -12.60
C ASP A 59 0.24 7.44 -12.41
N ALA A 60 -1.07 7.41 -12.19
CA ALA A 60 -1.81 6.16 -12.00
C ALA A 60 -1.73 5.24 -13.24
N ASP A 61 -1.56 5.83 -14.42
CA ASP A 61 -1.37 5.13 -15.70
C ASP A 61 0.10 4.79 -16.00
N ALA A 62 1.03 5.16 -15.11
CA ALA A 62 2.47 5.01 -15.29
C ALA A 62 3.15 4.37 -14.06
N ILE A 63 2.49 3.40 -13.44
CA ILE A 63 3.02 2.66 -12.29
C ILE A 63 4.28 1.89 -12.71
N PRO A 64 5.38 1.91 -11.93
CA PRO A 64 6.61 1.20 -12.27
C PRO A 64 6.42 -0.32 -12.32
N GLU A 65 7.12 -1.00 -13.25
CA GLU A 65 7.07 -2.46 -13.38
C GLU A 65 7.66 -3.19 -12.15
N ASN A 66 8.73 -2.64 -11.58
CA ASN A 66 9.34 -3.16 -10.35
C ASN A 66 8.52 -2.71 -9.14
N PHE A 67 7.44 -3.45 -8.87
CA PHE A 67 6.53 -3.21 -7.78
C PHE A 67 6.24 -4.50 -7.04
N VAL A 68 6.19 -4.47 -5.71
CA VAL A 68 5.89 -5.67 -4.92
C VAL A 68 4.49 -6.17 -5.29
N ASP A 69 4.38 -7.44 -5.69
CA ASP A 69 3.17 -8.01 -6.32
C ASP A 69 1.89 -7.81 -5.52
N THR A 70 1.94 -8.02 -4.20
CA THR A 70 0.77 -7.86 -3.32
C THR A 70 0.29 -6.42 -3.25
N THR A 71 1.21 -5.47 -3.12
CA THR A 71 0.91 -4.03 -3.17
C THR A 71 0.41 -3.61 -4.56
N SER A 72 0.98 -4.18 -5.63
CA SER A 72 0.57 -3.90 -7.02
C SER A 72 -0.89 -4.32 -7.23
N SER A 73 -1.23 -5.53 -6.81
CA SER A 73 -2.58 -6.09 -6.89
C SER A 73 -3.60 -5.22 -6.14
N ALA A 74 -3.28 -4.80 -4.91
CA ALA A 74 -4.15 -3.91 -4.14
C ALA A 74 -4.37 -2.55 -4.84
N LEU A 75 -3.31 -1.94 -5.37
CA LEU A 75 -3.38 -0.68 -6.09
C LEU A 75 -4.22 -0.79 -7.37
N LEU A 76 -3.96 -1.79 -8.21
CA LEU A 76 -4.69 -2.00 -9.46
C LEU A 76 -6.17 -2.30 -9.22
N ARG A 77 -6.50 -3.05 -8.15
CA ARG A 77 -7.89 -3.30 -7.76
C ARG A 77 -8.58 -2.02 -7.29
N TYR A 78 -7.91 -1.21 -6.49
CA TYR A 78 -8.43 0.09 -6.07
C TYR A 78 -8.73 1.00 -7.27
N LEU A 79 -7.80 1.10 -8.22
CA LEU A 79 -7.98 1.91 -9.44
C LEU A 79 -9.05 1.36 -10.38
N GLY A 80 -9.16 0.04 -10.48
CA GLY A 80 -10.10 -0.65 -11.38
C GLY A 80 -11.48 -0.95 -10.80
N SER A 81 -11.79 -0.48 -9.57
CA SER A 81 -13.02 -0.87 -8.85
C SER A 81 -13.18 -2.40 -8.70
N GLY A 82 -12.07 -3.10 -8.50
CA GLY A 82 -12.03 -4.55 -8.30
C GLY A 82 -12.44 -4.97 -6.88
N PRO A 83 -12.46 -6.28 -6.59
CA PRO A 83 -12.76 -6.78 -5.25
C PRO A 83 -11.80 -6.23 -4.20
N GLU A 84 -12.34 -5.79 -3.06
CA GLU A 84 -11.61 -5.21 -1.92
C GLU A 84 -10.86 -6.25 -1.06
N VAL A 85 -10.97 -7.54 -1.38
CA VAL A 85 -10.29 -8.62 -0.65
C VAL A 85 -9.53 -9.53 -1.60
N SER A 86 -8.30 -9.89 -1.24
CA SER A 86 -7.51 -10.91 -1.93
C SER A 86 -6.81 -11.86 -0.97
N LEU A 87 -6.53 -13.07 -1.44
CA LEU A 87 -5.73 -14.06 -0.74
C LEU A 87 -4.30 -14.06 -1.31
N ASP A 88 -3.31 -14.21 -0.43
CA ASP A 88 -1.91 -14.39 -0.81
C ASP A 88 -1.34 -15.64 -0.11
N GLY A 89 -0.74 -16.55 -0.88
CA GLY A 89 -0.16 -17.79 -0.35
C GLY A 89 -1.15 -18.85 0.16
N TRP A 90 -2.46 -18.64 0.03
CA TRP A 90 -3.50 -19.63 0.30
C TRP A 90 -3.82 -20.42 -0.99
N GLY A 91 -2.96 -21.38 -1.33
CA GLY A 91 -3.07 -22.24 -2.51
C GLY A 91 -2.08 -23.39 -2.50
#